data_AF-A0A7Y8MQ20-F1
#
_entry.id   AF-A0A7Y8MQ20-F1
#
_cell.length_a   1.000
_cell.length_b   1.000
_cell.length_c   1.000
_cell.angle_alpha   90.00
_cell.angle_beta   90.00
_cell.angle_gamma   90.00
#
_symmetry.space_group_name_H-M   'P 1'
#
loop_
_entity.id
_entity.type
_entity.pdbx_description
1 polymer ?
#
loop_
_entity_poly.entity_id
_entity_poly.type
_entity_poly.pdbx_seq_one_letter_code
_entity_poly.pdbx_strand_id
1 'polypeptide(L)'
;MPDKIEEAPIIPLLQKISDLSPDKIAVIARTLGQASVFNEVVREQISGMEVGERYREITQAFNSIRDDSKRMVDQISDGTLDIFERATNAWMKIARGDVAQRFDKIRSLYLDVSKATRGQIEREHTILEAYRDFRGALKQAEVSALEVLKVAEAKFEATKQSLKAASDAVSGFAGTEPAERARLELARDEELRMMQNEEKRYQIAKDLADNLTIGYNTTEVVMARLLQTTSAKERVYAQAVSFFSTNETV
;
A
#
# COMPACT_ATOMS: atom_id res chain seq x y z
N MET A 1 11.58 15.66 -7.82
CA MET A 1 10.12 15.84 -7.68
C MET A 1 9.52 15.26 -8.94
N PRO A 2 8.49 14.40 -8.88
CA PRO A 2 7.91 13.85 -10.11
C PRO A 2 7.34 14.99 -10.96
N ASP A 3 7.60 14.91 -12.26
CA ASP A 3 7.20 15.89 -13.26
C ASP A 3 5.67 15.89 -13.41
N LYS A 4 5.06 17.07 -13.17
CA LYS A 4 3.62 17.36 -13.32
C LYS A 4 2.67 16.29 -12.76
N ILE A 5 2.11 16.57 -11.58
CA ILE A 5 0.90 15.89 -11.11
C ILE A 5 -0.19 16.14 -12.17
N GLU A 6 -0.47 15.16 -13.02
CA GLU A 6 -1.64 15.20 -13.90
C GLU A 6 -2.87 15.44 -13.03
N GLU A 7 -3.73 16.38 -13.43
CA GLU A 7 -4.97 16.62 -12.69
C GLU A 7 -5.72 15.31 -12.52
N ALA A 8 -5.98 14.94 -11.26
CA ALA A 8 -6.62 13.67 -10.97
C ALA A 8 -7.94 13.58 -11.75
N PRO A 9 -8.23 12.48 -12.48
CA PRO A 9 -9.42 12.36 -13.31
C PRO A 9 -10.76 12.57 -12.57
N ILE A 10 -10.74 12.53 -11.24
CA ILE A 10 -11.88 12.79 -10.36
C ILE A 10 -12.25 14.29 -10.25
N ILE A 11 -11.33 15.22 -10.56
CA ILE A 11 -11.51 16.66 -10.36
C ILE A 11 -12.76 17.22 -11.08
N PRO A 12 -13.05 16.88 -12.36
CA PRO A 12 -14.28 17.34 -13.01
C PRO A 12 -15.56 16.83 -12.34
N LEU A 13 -15.52 15.66 -11.69
CA LEU A 13 -16.67 15.13 -10.94
C LEU A 13 -16.85 15.88 -9.61
N LEU A 14 -15.74 16.16 -8.90
CA LEU A 14 -15.76 16.97 -7.68
C LEU A 14 -16.28 18.39 -7.92
N GLN A 15 -15.96 18.99 -9.07
CA GLN A 15 -16.46 20.32 -9.43
C GLN A 15 -18.00 20.35 -9.52
N LYS A 16 -18.64 19.29 -10.04
CA LYS A 16 -20.12 19.19 -10.16
C LYS A 16 -20.85 19.15 -8.82
N ILE A 17 -20.15 18.83 -7.74
CA ILE A 17 -20.69 18.74 -6.38
C ILE A 17 -20.02 19.74 -5.42
N SER A 18 -19.18 20.65 -5.94
CA SER A 18 -18.38 21.58 -5.13
C SER A 18 -19.24 22.51 -4.27
N ASP A 19 -20.38 22.97 -4.78
CA ASP A 19 -21.33 23.84 -4.08
C ASP A 19 -22.12 23.12 -2.99
N LEU A 20 -22.08 21.77 -2.91
CA LEU A 20 -22.68 21.05 -1.78
C LEU A 20 -21.91 21.32 -0.49
N SER A 21 -20.58 21.33 -0.56
CA SER A 21 -19.70 21.70 0.55
C SER A 21 -18.28 21.99 0.04
N PRO A 22 -17.95 23.26 -0.29
CA PRO A 22 -16.69 23.61 -0.92
C PRO A 22 -15.46 23.17 -0.12
N ASP A 23 -15.49 23.38 1.20
CA ASP A 23 -14.36 23.06 2.09
C ASP A 23 -14.09 21.55 2.13
N LYS A 24 -15.13 20.74 2.21
CA LYS A 24 -15.03 19.27 2.26
C LYS A 24 -14.55 18.71 0.93
N ILE A 25 -15.06 19.25 -0.18
CA ILE A 25 -14.61 18.87 -1.52
C ILE A 25 -13.14 19.23 -1.73
N ALA A 26 -12.67 20.37 -1.22
CA ALA A 26 -11.26 20.75 -1.28
C ALA A 26 -10.36 19.78 -0.48
N VAL A 27 -10.80 19.31 0.69
CA VAL A 27 -10.09 18.28 1.47
C VAL A 27 -10.00 16.97 0.68
N ILE A 28 -11.13 16.50 0.13
CA ILE A 28 -11.18 15.27 -0.67
C ILE A 28 -10.26 15.35 -1.89
N ALA A 29 -10.34 16.46 -2.64
CA ALA A 29 -9.52 16.69 -3.83
C ALA A 29 -8.03 16.64 -3.50
N ARG A 30 -7.61 17.25 -2.39
CA ARG A 30 -6.22 17.25 -1.94
C ARG A 30 -5.73 15.85 -1.61
N THR A 31 -6.51 15.08 -0.85
CA THR A 31 -6.15 13.71 -0.47
C THR A 31 -6.04 12.80 -1.70
N LEU A 32 -7.00 12.87 -2.62
CA LEU A 32 -6.99 12.06 -3.84
C LEU A 32 -5.86 12.45 -4.80
N GLY A 33 -5.52 13.74 -4.89
CA GLY A 33 -4.39 14.22 -5.69
C GLY A 33 -3.02 13.74 -5.19
N GLN A 34 -2.89 13.45 -3.89
CA GLN A 34 -1.66 12.92 -3.29
C GLN A 34 -1.55 11.39 -3.38
N ALA A 35 -2.64 10.68 -3.66
CA ALA A 35 -2.68 9.23 -3.65
C ALA A 35 -1.79 8.58 -4.74
N SER A 36 -1.68 9.19 -5.93
CA SER A 36 -0.82 8.67 -7.01
C SER A 36 0.66 8.74 -6.64
N VAL A 37 1.10 9.88 -6.11
CA VAL A 37 2.48 10.10 -5.63
C VAL A 37 2.82 9.11 -4.51
N PHE A 38 1.89 8.91 -3.58
CA PHE A 38 2.07 7.93 -2.51
C PHE A 38 2.27 6.51 -3.05
N ASN A 39 1.43 6.07 -4.00
CA ASN A 39 1.53 4.76 -4.60
C ASN A 39 2.85 4.53 -5.37
N GLU A 40 3.36 5.57 -6.02
CA GLU A 40 4.64 5.52 -6.72
C GLU A 40 5.80 5.34 -5.74
N VAL A 41 5.84 6.15 -4.67
CA VAL A 41 6.85 6.05 -3.61
C VAL A 41 6.81 4.68 -2.94
N VAL A 42 5.63 4.17 -2.58
CA VAL A 42 5.50 2.83 -1.97
C VAL A 42 6.06 1.75 -2.91
N ARG A 43 5.77 1.82 -4.21
CA ARG A 43 6.25 0.84 -5.19
C ARG A 43 7.76 0.87 -5.35
N GLU A 44 8.34 2.06 -5.48
CA GLU A 44 9.79 2.24 -5.62
C GLU A 44 10.52 1.70 -4.38
N GLN A 45 10.04 2.04 -3.20
CA GLN A 45 10.74 1.78 -1.94
C GLN A 45 10.57 0.33 -1.43
N ILE A 46 9.50 -0.38 -1.83
CA ILE A 46 9.31 -1.83 -1.58
C ILE A 46 10.08 -2.69 -2.60
N SER A 47 10.49 -2.12 -3.74
CA SER A 47 11.23 -2.86 -4.75
C SER A 47 12.62 -3.29 -4.24
N GLY A 48 12.96 -4.56 -4.46
CA GLY A 48 14.34 -5.05 -4.33
C GLY A 48 14.66 -5.74 -3.00
N MET A 49 14.77 -7.07 -3.06
CA MET A 49 15.82 -7.95 -2.55
C MET A 49 15.23 -9.28 -2.08
N GLU A 50 15.67 -10.38 -2.69
CA GLU A 50 15.49 -11.72 -2.14
C GLU A 50 16.48 -11.92 -0.98
N VAL A 51 16.15 -11.32 0.16
CA VAL A 51 16.91 -11.47 1.41
C VAL A 51 17.05 -12.96 1.78
N GLY A 52 16.01 -13.76 1.51
CA GLY A 52 16.00 -15.20 1.74
C GLY A 52 17.09 -15.96 0.98
N GLU A 53 17.31 -15.63 -0.29
CA GLU A 53 18.24 -16.35 -1.16
C GLU A 53 19.68 -16.08 -0.72
N ARG A 54 19.99 -14.83 -0.39
CA ARG A 54 21.34 -14.43 0.04
C ARG A 54 21.70 -14.97 1.43
N TYR A 55 20.75 -15.05 2.37
CA TYR A 55 21.00 -15.72 3.65
C TYR A 55 21.11 -17.25 3.50
N ARG A 56 20.46 -17.84 2.50
CA ARG A 56 20.63 -19.27 2.18
C ARG A 56 22.03 -19.57 1.68
N GLU A 57 22.56 -18.74 0.78
CA GLU A 57 23.96 -18.85 0.31
C GLU A 57 24.95 -18.78 1.48
N ILE A 58 24.75 -17.83 2.39
CA ILE A 58 25.54 -17.70 3.62
C ILE A 58 25.50 -18.97 4.46
N THR A 59 24.29 -19.52 4.69
CA THR A 59 24.09 -20.72 5.50
C THR A 59 24.75 -21.95 4.88
N GLN A 60 24.62 -22.12 3.56
CA GLN A 60 25.28 -23.21 2.82
C GLN A 60 26.81 -23.10 2.90
N ALA A 61 27.34 -21.88 2.81
CA ALA A 61 28.77 -21.64 2.95
C ALA A 61 29.28 -22.01 4.36
N PHE A 62 28.55 -21.67 5.44
CA PHE A 62 28.89 -22.12 6.79
C PHE A 62 28.86 -23.63 6.97
N ASN A 63 27.80 -24.29 6.49
CA ASN A 63 27.69 -25.74 6.57
C ASN A 63 28.88 -26.42 5.89
N SER A 64 29.31 -25.90 4.73
CA SER A 64 30.47 -26.43 4.02
C SER A 64 31.78 -26.30 4.81
N ILE A 65 31.94 -25.25 5.63
CA ILE A 65 33.11 -25.10 6.51
C ILE A 65 32.99 -26.06 7.69
N ARG A 66 31.82 -26.11 8.34
CA ARG A 66 31.57 -27.00 9.48
C ARG A 66 31.84 -28.46 9.14
N ASP A 67 31.38 -28.91 7.98
CA ASP A 67 31.55 -30.30 7.53
C ASP A 67 33.02 -30.63 7.26
N ASP A 68 33.79 -29.70 6.69
CA ASP A 68 35.23 -29.88 6.47
C ASP A 68 36.00 -29.85 7.80
N SER A 69 35.64 -28.95 8.74
CA SER A 69 36.23 -28.90 10.09
C SER A 69 35.94 -30.15 10.90
N LYS A 70 34.71 -30.68 10.83
CA LYS A 70 34.34 -31.94 11.50
C LYS A 70 35.18 -33.11 10.98
N ARG A 71 35.33 -33.22 9.66
CA ARG A 71 36.20 -34.25 9.05
C ARG A 71 37.64 -34.14 9.56
N MET A 72 38.20 -32.94 9.66
CA MET A 72 39.56 -32.76 10.20
C MET A 72 39.67 -33.17 11.67
N VAL A 73 38.64 -32.92 12.49
CA VAL A 73 38.60 -33.37 13.88
C VAL A 73 38.49 -34.90 13.98
N ASP A 74 37.62 -35.50 13.18
CA ASP A 74 37.44 -36.96 13.13
C ASP A 74 38.78 -37.65 12.74
N GLN A 75 39.51 -37.09 11.76
CA GLN A 75 40.86 -37.57 11.35
C GLN A 75 41.91 -37.48 12.47
N ILE A 76 41.87 -36.41 13.28
CA ILE A 76 42.78 -36.25 14.42
C ILE A 76 42.41 -37.22 15.56
N SER A 77 41.12 -37.48 15.76
CA SER A 77 40.62 -38.39 16.79
C SER A 77 40.96 -39.86 16.52
N ASP A 78 41.13 -40.25 15.25
CA ASP A 78 41.49 -41.62 14.84
C ASP A 78 43.01 -41.92 14.97
N GLY A 79 43.83 -40.93 15.31
CA GLY A 79 45.20 -41.14 15.81
C GLY A 79 46.29 -41.49 14.78
N THR A 80 45.97 -41.59 13.49
CA THR A 80 46.96 -41.79 12.42
C THR A 80 46.66 -40.88 11.21
N LEU A 81 47.51 -39.88 10.98
CA LEU A 81 47.50 -39.12 9.73
C LEU A 81 48.04 -39.99 8.58
N ASP A 82 47.14 -40.57 7.77
CA ASP A 82 47.51 -41.35 6.59
C ASP A 82 47.96 -40.42 5.43
N ILE A 83 48.85 -40.91 4.55
CA ILE A 83 49.39 -40.16 3.41
C ILE A 83 48.27 -39.77 2.43
N PHE A 84 47.21 -40.59 2.35
CA PHE A 84 45.99 -40.29 1.59
C PHE A 84 45.19 -39.10 2.17
N GLU A 85 45.16 -38.92 3.50
CA GLU A 85 44.47 -37.80 4.12
C GLU A 85 45.17 -36.47 3.86
N ARG A 86 46.51 -36.48 3.82
CA ARG A 86 47.30 -35.29 3.44
C ARG A 86 47.04 -34.86 1.99
N ALA A 87 46.92 -35.81 1.06
CA ALA A 87 46.57 -35.53 -0.33
C ALA A 87 45.13 -35.02 -0.46
N THR A 88 44.20 -35.57 0.32
CA THR A 88 42.79 -35.14 0.34
C THR A 88 42.64 -33.73 0.92
N ASN A 89 43.38 -33.40 1.98
CA ASN A 89 43.41 -32.05 2.57
C ASN A 89 44.05 -31.02 1.62
N ALA A 90 45.10 -31.40 0.89
CA ALA A 90 45.68 -30.55 -0.16
C ALA A 90 44.71 -30.32 -1.32
N TRP A 91 44.01 -31.36 -1.79
CA TRP A 91 42.99 -31.25 -2.83
C TRP A 91 41.79 -30.41 -2.39
N MET A 92 41.36 -30.51 -1.12
CA MET A 92 40.29 -29.67 -0.57
C MET A 92 40.69 -28.20 -0.53
N LYS A 93 41.92 -27.87 -0.12
CA LYS A 93 42.43 -26.49 -0.16
C LYS A 93 42.51 -25.94 -1.58
N ILE A 94 42.89 -26.77 -2.56
CA ILE A 94 42.99 -26.38 -3.98
C ILE A 94 41.61 -26.21 -4.63
N ALA A 95 40.68 -27.14 -4.38
CA ALA A 95 39.35 -27.12 -5.02
C ALA A 95 38.36 -26.15 -4.36
N ARG A 96 38.48 -25.92 -3.04
CA ARG A 96 37.50 -25.13 -2.25
C ARG A 96 38.10 -23.93 -1.51
N GLY A 97 39.42 -23.70 -1.56
CA GLY A 97 40.11 -22.60 -0.87
C GLY A 97 40.48 -22.92 0.59
N ASP A 98 41.32 -22.08 1.20
CA ASP A 98 41.67 -22.20 2.62
C ASP A 98 40.49 -21.79 3.52
N VAL A 99 40.37 -22.40 4.69
CA VAL A 99 39.27 -22.18 5.64
C VAL A 99 39.17 -20.69 6.00
N ALA A 100 40.31 -20.03 6.25
CA ALA A 100 40.38 -18.60 6.53
C ALA A 100 39.80 -17.74 5.39
N GLN A 101 40.17 -18.02 4.14
CA GLN A 101 39.66 -17.30 2.97
C GLN A 101 38.15 -17.48 2.78
N ARG A 102 37.63 -18.67 3.10
CA ARG A 102 36.19 -18.96 3.04
C ARG A 102 35.43 -18.23 4.14
N PHE A 103 35.97 -18.17 5.35
CA PHE A 103 35.43 -17.36 6.43
C PHE A 103 35.40 -15.87 6.08
N ASP A 104 36.49 -15.33 5.51
CA ASP A 104 36.54 -13.93 5.04
C ASP A 104 35.48 -13.64 3.97
N LYS A 105 35.31 -14.55 3.00
CA LYS A 105 34.27 -14.44 1.97
C LYS A 105 32.86 -14.45 2.57
N ILE A 106 32.62 -15.34 3.54
CA ILE A 106 31.34 -15.43 4.26
C ILE A 106 31.08 -14.16 5.06
N ARG A 107 32.09 -13.63 5.76
CA ARG A 107 32.01 -12.37 6.50
C ARG A 107 31.70 -11.19 5.59
N SER A 108 32.39 -11.07 4.45
CA SER A 108 32.12 -10.02 3.46
C SER A 108 30.67 -10.12 2.93
N LEU A 109 30.24 -11.32 2.51
CA LEU A 109 28.89 -11.55 2.02
C LEU A 109 27.84 -11.21 3.07
N TYR A 110 28.09 -11.59 4.33
CA TYR A 110 27.23 -11.29 5.46
C TYR A 110 27.11 -9.79 5.73
N LEU A 111 28.22 -9.05 5.75
CA LEU A 111 28.22 -7.61 5.97
C LEU A 111 27.43 -6.90 4.86
N ASP A 112 27.60 -7.33 3.61
CA ASP A 112 26.85 -6.79 2.47
C ASP A 112 25.34 -7.07 2.58
N VAL A 113 24.97 -8.32 2.90
CA VAL A 113 23.57 -8.72 3.09
C VAL A 113 22.97 -7.98 4.28
N SER A 114 23.69 -7.86 5.39
CA SER A 114 23.25 -7.17 6.61
C SER A 114 23.04 -5.68 6.37
N LYS A 115 23.98 -5.01 5.71
CA LYS A 115 23.88 -3.59 5.36
C LYS A 115 22.68 -3.34 4.45
N ALA A 116 22.50 -4.18 3.43
CA ALA A 116 21.38 -4.03 2.49
C ALA A 116 20.03 -4.33 3.15
N THR A 117 19.94 -5.37 3.99
CA THR A 117 18.73 -5.72 4.76
C THR A 117 18.36 -4.61 5.74
N ARG A 118 19.34 -4.07 6.47
CA ARG A 118 19.12 -2.95 7.40
C ARG A 118 18.60 -1.71 6.67
N GLY A 119 19.24 -1.31 5.58
CA GLY A 119 18.80 -0.16 4.80
C GLY A 119 17.39 -0.35 4.22
N GLN A 120 16.99 -1.58 3.90
CA GLN A 120 15.63 -1.88 3.47
C GLN A 120 14.62 -1.76 4.62
N ILE A 121 14.93 -2.30 5.80
CA ILE A 121 14.08 -2.17 7.00
C ILE A 121 13.85 -0.70 7.34
N GLU A 122 14.91 0.13 7.32
CA GLU A 122 14.82 1.57 7.60
C GLU A 122 13.90 2.31 6.59
N ARG A 123 14.00 1.97 5.30
CA ARG A 123 13.08 2.49 4.28
C ARG A 123 11.65 2.02 4.49
N GLU A 124 11.44 0.74 4.79
CA GLU A 124 10.12 0.18 5.04
C GLU A 124 9.43 0.81 6.26
N HIS A 125 10.18 1.12 7.33
CA HIS A 125 9.65 1.90 8.47
C HIS A 125 9.20 3.30 8.06
N THR A 126 10.01 3.98 7.26
CA THR A 126 9.66 5.31 6.73
C THR A 126 8.38 5.25 5.89
N ILE A 127 8.23 4.22 5.05
CA ILE A 127 7.01 3.98 4.29
C ILE A 127 5.83 3.70 5.22
N LEU A 128 6.00 2.83 6.22
CA LEU A 128 4.93 2.47 7.16
C LEU A 128 4.42 3.69 7.94
N GLU A 129 5.30 4.63 8.29
CA GLU A 129 4.94 5.90 8.92
C GLU A 129 4.17 6.80 7.94
N ALA A 130 4.69 7.03 6.74
CA ALA A 130 3.99 7.79 5.70
C ALA A 130 2.63 7.17 5.34
N TYR A 131 2.52 5.84 5.39
CA TYR A 131 1.28 5.10 5.17
C TYR A 131 0.24 5.37 6.25
N ARG A 132 0.65 5.44 7.52
CA ARG A 132 -0.24 5.78 8.63
C ARG A 132 -0.82 7.17 8.46
N ASP A 133 0.01 8.14 8.08
CA ASP A 133 -0.43 9.52 7.85
C ASP A 133 -1.38 9.60 6.65
N PHE A 134 -1.03 8.97 5.54
CA PHE A 134 -1.90 8.91 4.36
C PHE A 134 -3.24 8.25 4.67
N ARG A 135 -3.25 7.15 5.44
CA ARG A 135 -4.47 6.48 5.88
C ARG A 135 -5.34 7.38 6.76
N GLY A 136 -4.73 8.19 7.63
CA GLY A 136 -5.43 9.22 8.41
C GLY A 136 -6.10 10.25 7.52
N ALA A 137 -5.38 10.79 6.53
CA ALA A 137 -5.93 11.72 5.55
C ALA A 137 -7.06 11.10 4.71
N LEU A 138 -6.92 9.83 4.33
CA LEU A 138 -7.95 9.09 3.59
C LEU A 138 -9.22 8.89 4.43
N LYS A 139 -9.08 8.61 5.73
CA LYS A 139 -10.24 8.53 6.65
C LYS A 139 -10.93 9.87 6.81
N GLN A 140 -10.16 10.96 6.89
CA GLN A 140 -10.73 12.31 6.93
C GLN A 140 -11.48 12.66 5.63
N ALA A 141 -10.95 12.24 4.47
CA ALA A 141 -11.63 12.38 3.19
C ALA A 141 -12.91 11.54 3.13
N GLU A 142 -12.91 10.31 3.65
CA GLU A 142 -14.09 9.45 3.77
C GLU A 142 -15.19 10.13 4.62
N VAL A 143 -14.83 10.67 5.79
CA VAL A 143 -15.76 11.43 6.64
C VAL A 143 -16.33 12.63 5.88
N SER A 144 -15.47 13.38 5.21
CA SER A 144 -15.89 14.54 4.40
C SER A 144 -16.85 14.14 3.28
N ALA A 145 -16.61 13.00 2.63
CA ALA A 145 -17.46 12.49 1.55
C ALA A 145 -18.82 12.01 2.05
N LEU A 146 -18.88 11.32 3.20
CA LEU A 146 -20.14 10.92 3.84
C LEU A 146 -20.98 12.14 4.22
N GLU A 147 -20.34 13.21 4.70
CA GLU A 147 -21.05 14.45 5.02
C GLU A 147 -21.55 15.18 3.76
N VAL A 148 -20.79 15.16 2.65
CA VAL A 148 -21.25 15.68 1.36
C VAL A 148 -22.42 14.85 0.82
N LEU A 149 -22.35 13.52 0.91
CA LEU A 149 -23.43 12.62 0.53
C LEU A 149 -24.72 12.95 1.28
N LYS A 150 -24.64 13.18 2.60
CA LYS A 150 -25.80 13.59 3.39
C LYS A 150 -26.45 14.88 2.90
N VAL A 151 -25.64 15.86 2.48
CA VAL A 151 -26.17 17.11 1.90
C VAL A 151 -26.80 16.86 0.53
N ALA A 152 -26.17 16.04 -0.31
CA ALA A 152 -26.69 15.66 -1.62
C ALA A 152 -28.03 14.94 -1.51
N GLU A 153 -28.14 13.99 -0.57
CA GLU A 153 -29.35 13.24 -0.29
C GLU A 153 -30.49 14.16 0.16
N ALA A 154 -30.23 15.10 1.08
CA ALA A 154 -31.22 16.06 1.53
C ALA A 154 -31.75 16.93 0.38
N LYS A 155 -30.87 17.41 -0.51
CA LYS A 155 -31.27 18.18 -1.71
C LYS A 155 -32.08 17.33 -2.69
N PHE A 156 -31.64 16.11 -2.94
CA PHE A 156 -32.34 15.19 -3.82
C PHE A 156 -33.76 14.88 -3.31
N GLU A 157 -33.91 14.56 -2.02
CA GLU A 157 -35.22 14.33 -1.41
C GLU A 157 -36.12 15.58 -1.46
N ALA A 158 -35.56 16.79 -1.28
CA ALA A 158 -36.32 18.02 -1.44
C ALA A 158 -36.86 18.18 -2.88
N THR A 159 -36.04 17.91 -3.91
CA THR A 159 -36.51 17.97 -5.31
C THR A 159 -37.55 16.91 -5.65
N LYS A 160 -37.49 15.72 -5.04
CA LYS A 160 -38.54 14.71 -5.18
C LYS A 160 -39.87 15.20 -4.62
N GLN A 161 -39.83 15.88 -3.46
CA GLN A 161 -41.03 16.46 -2.85
C GLN A 161 -41.62 17.59 -3.72
N SER A 162 -40.79 18.47 -4.27
CA SER A 162 -41.23 19.52 -5.18
C SER A 162 -41.87 18.96 -6.46
N LEU A 163 -41.22 17.98 -7.09
CA LEU A 163 -41.78 17.30 -8.26
C LEU A 163 -43.10 16.59 -7.94
N LYS A 164 -43.20 15.96 -6.77
CA LYS A 164 -44.46 15.34 -6.31
C LYS A 164 -45.56 16.39 -6.18
N ALA A 165 -45.30 17.51 -5.51
CA ALA A 165 -46.27 18.59 -5.34
C ALA A 165 -46.73 19.17 -6.70
N ALA A 166 -45.81 19.39 -7.63
CA ALA A 166 -46.14 19.86 -8.97
C ALA A 166 -46.97 18.82 -9.77
N SER A 167 -46.64 17.53 -9.63
CA SER A 167 -47.38 16.44 -10.26
C SER A 167 -48.81 16.30 -9.68
N ASP A 168 -48.94 16.45 -8.37
CA ASP A 168 -50.23 16.42 -7.67
C ASP A 168 -51.09 17.63 -8.08
N ALA A 169 -50.48 18.81 -8.29
CA ALA A 169 -51.17 20.01 -8.77
C ALA A 169 -51.74 19.82 -10.20
N VAL A 170 -50.98 19.21 -11.11
CA VAL A 170 -51.46 18.85 -12.46
C VAL A 170 -52.61 17.84 -12.37
N SER A 171 -52.45 16.81 -11.54
CA SER A 171 -53.43 15.72 -11.40
C SER A 171 -54.74 16.17 -10.73
N GLY A 172 -54.63 17.11 -9.79
CA GLY A 172 -55.77 17.70 -9.07
C GLY A 172 -56.44 18.86 -9.80
N PHE A 173 -55.99 19.24 -11.00
CA PHE A 173 -56.58 20.35 -11.74
C PHE A 173 -57.99 19.99 -12.24
N ALA A 174 -59.00 20.66 -11.68
CA ALA A 174 -60.42 20.49 -12.04
C ALA A 174 -60.97 21.63 -12.93
N GLY A 175 -60.10 22.56 -13.36
CA GLY A 175 -60.48 23.67 -14.22
C GLY A 175 -60.75 23.23 -15.66
N THR A 176 -61.47 24.06 -16.41
CA THR A 176 -61.80 23.80 -17.82
C THR A 176 -60.89 24.55 -18.79
N GLU A 177 -60.07 25.49 -18.31
CA GLU A 177 -59.19 26.32 -19.12
C GLU A 177 -57.90 25.56 -19.51
N PRO A 178 -57.69 25.27 -20.82
CA PRO A 178 -56.51 24.51 -21.26
C PRO A 178 -55.18 25.23 -20.96
N ALA A 179 -55.17 26.56 -21.01
CA ALA A 179 -53.94 27.33 -20.76
C ALA A 179 -53.46 27.21 -19.30
N GLU A 180 -54.38 27.07 -18.34
CA GLU A 180 -54.02 26.91 -16.92
C GLU A 180 -53.40 25.54 -16.66
N ARG A 181 -53.97 24.48 -17.24
CA ARG A 181 -53.39 23.14 -17.17
C ARG A 181 -51.99 23.09 -17.78
N ALA A 182 -51.80 23.70 -18.95
CA ALA A 182 -50.49 23.74 -19.61
C ALA A 182 -49.42 24.45 -18.77
N ARG A 183 -49.79 25.49 -18.00
CA ARG A 183 -48.85 26.15 -17.05
C ARG A 183 -48.44 25.23 -15.92
N LEU A 184 -49.35 24.42 -15.38
CA LEU A 184 -49.04 23.43 -14.34
C LEU A 184 -48.13 22.32 -14.88
N GLU A 185 -48.39 21.85 -16.11
CA GLU A 185 -47.56 20.85 -16.78
C GLU A 185 -46.13 21.38 -17.02
N LEU A 186 -45.99 22.64 -17.44
CA LEU A 186 -44.69 23.29 -17.58
C LEU A 186 -43.93 23.35 -16.25
N ALA A 187 -44.59 23.75 -15.15
CA ALA A 187 -43.98 23.80 -13.83
C ALA A 187 -43.52 22.41 -13.34
N ARG A 188 -44.33 21.37 -13.57
CA ARG A 188 -43.94 19.97 -13.29
C ARG A 188 -42.71 19.56 -14.08
N ASP A 189 -42.64 19.92 -15.36
CA ASP A 189 -41.52 19.55 -16.22
C ASP A 189 -40.22 20.28 -15.84
N GLU A 190 -40.31 21.51 -15.32
CA GLU A 190 -39.17 22.21 -14.72
C GLU A 190 -38.67 21.50 -13.45
N GLU A 191 -39.57 21.13 -12.54
CA GLU A 191 -39.22 20.36 -11.34
C GLU A 191 -38.62 18.99 -11.68
N LEU A 192 -39.10 18.33 -12.75
CA LEU A 192 -38.53 17.07 -13.23
C LEU A 192 -37.06 17.23 -13.65
N ARG A 193 -36.73 18.32 -14.36
CA ARG A 193 -35.34 18.62 -14.75
C ARG A 193 -34.46 18.90 -13.53
N MET A 194 -34.99 19.63 -12.54
CA MET A 194 -34.27 19.91 -11.30
C MET A 194 -33.97 18.63 -10.53
N MET A 195 -34.97 17.74 -10.38
CA MET A 195 -34.81 16.44 -9.72
C MET A 195 -33.77 15.57 -10.43
N GLN A 196 -33.81 15.49 -11.76
CA GLN A 196 -32.82 14.73 -12.54
C GLN A 196 -31.39 15.30 -12.41
N ASN A 197 -31.26 16.62 -12.28
CA ASN A 197 -29.95 17.25 -12.08
C ASN A 197 -29.40 16.95 -10.68
N GLU A 198 -30.24 17.05 -9.64
CA GLU A 198 -29.85 16.69 -8.27
C GLU A 198 -29.57 15.19 -8.11
N GLU A 199 -30.32 14.32 -8.79
CA GLU A 199 -30.05 12.87 -8.81
C GLU A 199 -28.62 12.57 -9.29
N LYS A 200 -28.19 13.19 -10.41
CA LYS A 200 -26.83 13.00 -10.92
C LYS A 200 -25.78 13.42 -9.90
N ARG A 201 -26.01 14.52 -9.18
CA ARG A 201 -25.09 15.03 -8.15
C ARG A 201 -25.06 14.12 -6.93
N TYR A 202 -26.22 13.61 -6.51
CA TYR A 202 -26.34 12.59 -5.47
C TYR A 202 -25.55 11.32 -5.83
N GLN A 203 -25.68 10.80 -7.05
CA GLN A 203 -24.92 9.61 -7.47
C GLN A 203 -23.40 9.85 -7.42
N ILE A 204 -22.92 11.01 -7.87
CA ILE A 204 -21.49 11.35 -7.77
C ILE A 204 -21.03 11.36 -6.30
N ALA A 205 -21.79 12.00 -5.40
CA ALA A 205 -21.45 12.05 -3.99
C ALA A 205 -21.47 10.66 -3.33
N LYS A 206 -22.42 9.82 -3.74
CA LYS A 206 -22.56 8.43 -3.26
C LYS A 206 -21.38 7.57 -3.71
N ASP A 207 -21.10 7.55 -5.01
CA ASP A 207 -19.97 6.79 -5.57
C ASP A 207 -18.64 7.24 -4.96
N LEU A 208 -18.49 8.55 -4.68
CA LEU A 208 -17.32 9.09 -4.02
C LEU A 208 -17.16 8.54 -2.59
N ALA A 209 -18.23 8.55 -1.79
CA ALA A 209 -18.21 8.04 -0.42
C ALA A 209 -17.96 6.52 -0.37
N ASP A 210 -18.63 5.76 -1.25
CA ASP A 210 -18.47 4.31 -1.36
C ASP A 210 -17.03 3.96 -1.75
N ASN A 211 -16.48 4.61 -2.77
CA ASN A 211 -15.11 4.36 -3.23
C ASN A 211 -14.05 4.76 -2.20
N LEU A 212 -14.24 5.85 -1.46
CA LEU A 212 -13.32 6.24 -0.38
C LEU A 212 -13.35 5.24 0.78
N THR A 213 -14.53 4.70 1.12
CA THR A 213 -14.68 3.65 2.13
C THR A 213 -13.96 2.38 1.70
N ILE A 214 -14.15 1.95 0.45
CA ILE A 214 -13.45 0.79 -0.11
C ILE A 214 -11.94 1.03 -0.15
N GLY A 215 -11.52 2.22 -0.59
CA GLY A 215 -10.12 2.62 -0.65
C GLY A 215 -9.45 2.54 0.72
N TYR A 216 -10.08 3.13 1.74
CA TYR A 216 -9.60 3.07 3.13
C TYR A 216 -9.44 1.63 3.63
N ASN A 217 -10.43 0.77 3.42
CA ASN A 217 -10.34 -0.63 3.85
C ASN A 217 -9.27 -1.41 3.11
N THR A 218 -9.10 -1.15 1.81
CA THR A 218 -8.04 -1.79 1.00
C THR A 218 -6.65 -1.40 1.49
N THR A 219 -6.49 -0.17 1.97
CA THR A 219 -5.19 0.31 2.47
C THR A 219 -4.71 -0.45 3.71
N GLU A 220 -5.63 -0.87 4.58
CA GLU A 220 -5.29 -1.65 5.77
C GLU A 220 -4.64 -2.99 5.43
N VAL A 221 -5.17 -3.69 4.43
CA VAL A 221 -4.65 -5.00 4.01
C VAL A 221 -3.23 -4.87 3.47
N VAL A 222 -2.96 -3.84 2.68
CA VAL A 222 -1.63 -3.57 2.12
C VAL A 222 -0.64 -3.24 3.24
N MET A 223 -1.04 -2.38 4.18
CA MET A 223 -0.22 -2.01 5.34
C MET A 223 0.11 -3.21 6.21
N ALA A 224 -0.89 -4.04 6.54
CA ALA A 224 -0.71 -5.22 7.38
C ALA A 224 0.28 -6.19 6.75
N ARG A 225 0.21 -6.37 5.42
CA ARG A 225 1.17 -7.20 4.67
C ARG A 225 2.58 -6.61 4.72
N LEU A 226 2.73 -5.30 4.49
CA LEU A 226 4.04 -4.64 4.57
C LEU A 226 4.65 -4.81 5.96
N LEU A 227 3.90 -4.49 7.02
CA LEU A 227 4.34 -4.64 8.40
C LEU A 227 4.75 -6.09 8.72
N GLN A 228 3.98 -7.07 8.27
CA GLN A 228 4.31 -8.48 8.44
C GLN A 228 5.64 -8.83 7.76
N THR A 229 5.85 -8.38 6.53
CA THR A 229 7.09 -8.64 5.80
C THR A 229 8.29 -7.95 6.42
N THR A 230 8.14 -6.70 6.87
CA THR A 230 9.20 -5.94 7.57
C THR A 230 9.58 -6.62 8.88
N SER A 231 8.60 -7.02 9.69
CA SER A 231 8.83 -7.72 10.97
C SER A 231 9.57 -9.05 10.76
N ALA A 232 9.26 -9.77 9.68
CA ALA A 232 9.99 -10.98 9.33
C ALA A 232 11.45 -10.69 8.96
N LYS A 233 11.71 -9.65 8.16
CA LYS A 233 13.07 -9.20 7.81
C LYS A 233 13.87 -8.78 9.03
N GLU A 234 13.27 -8.04 9.96
CA GLU A 234 13.89 -7.66 11.23
C GLU A 234 14.31 -8.88 12.05
N ARG A 235 13.43 -9.88 12.14
CA ARG A 235 13.73 -11.12 12.85
C ARG A 235 14.90 -11.86 12.21
N VAL A 236 14.90 -12.02 10.89
CA VAL A 236 16.00 -12.67 10.15
C VAL A 236 17.30 -11.90 10.32
N TYR A 237 17.26 -10.57 10.23
CA TYR A 237 18.42 -9.70 10.46
C TYR A 237 18.97 -9.87 11.88
N ALA A 238 18.12 -9.80 12.91
CA ALA A 238 18.54 -9.95 14.30
C ALA A 238 19.15 -11.34 14.58
N GLN A 239 18.54 -12.40 14.03
CA GLN A 239 19.08 -13.77 14.12
C GLN A 239 20.44 -13.88 13.44
N ALA A 240 20.59 -13.32 12.24
CA ALA A 240 21.86 -13.32 11.53
C ALA A 240 22.93 -12.54 12.30
N VAL A 241 22.63 -11.34 12.78
CA VAL A 241 23.57 -10.54 13.60
C VAL A 241 24.02 -11.30 14.84
N SER A 242 23.10 -11.94 15.56
CA SER A 242 23.44 -12.74 16.74
C SER A 242 24.34 -13.93 16.37
N PHE A 243 23.98 -14.70 15.33
CA PHE A 243 24.77 -15.85 14.87
C PHE A 243 26.19 -15.45 14.49
N PHE A 244 26.36 -14.39 13.70
CA PHE A 244 27.69 -13.97 13.26
C PHE A 244 28.53 -13.39 14.40
N SER A 245 27.95 -12.54 15.24
CA SER A 245 28.67 -11.95 16.37
C SER A 245 29.15 -13.00 17.39
N THR A 246 28.45 -14.15 17.46
CA THR A 246 28.80 -15.26 18.37
C THR A 246 29.73 -16.31 17.75
N ASN A 247 29.85 -16.35 16.41
CA ASN A 247 30.68 -17.32 15.69
C ASN A 247 31.93 -16.70 15.04
N GLU A 248 32.15 -15.38 15.15
CA GLU A 248 33.35 -14.67 14.64
C GLU A 248 34.63 -15.02 15.42
N THR A 249 34.53 -15.66 16.58
CA THR A 249 35.68 -16.06 17.43
C THR A 249 36.23 -17.47 17.14
N VAL A 250 35.84 -18.11 16.04
CA VAL A 250 36.31 -19.45 15.62
C VAL A 250 37.30 -19.33 14.48
#